data_AF-A0A2T0LWA6-F1
#
_entry.id   AF-A0A2T0LWA6-F1
#
_cell.length_a   1.000
_cell.length_b   1.000
_cell.length_c   1.000
_cell.angle_alpha   90.00
_cell.angle_beta   90.00
_cell.angle_gamma   90.00
#
_symmetry.space_group_name_H-M   'P 1'
#
loop_
_entity.id
_entity.type
_entity.pdbx_description
1 polymer ?
#
loop_
_entity_poly.entity_id
_entity_poly.type
_entity_poly.pdbx_seq_one_letter_code
_entity_poly.pdbx_strand_id
1 'polypeptide(L)'
;MPHSMDDTETDTELNHRERATLLAVAQGGAEISCSCEPDLFLDGLACCDQATAHRLARAGLVAPAVAGKPGQRVPAVLTEAGRAALGLVTAA
;
A
#
# COMPACT_ATOMS: atom_id res chain seq x y z
N MET A 1 -31.65 22.40 -14.83
CA MET A 1 -30.38 23.10 -14.54
C MET A 1 -29.54 22.16 -13.71
N PRO A 2 -28.31 21.84 -14.15
CA PRO A 2 -27.46 20.80 -13.57
C PRO A 2 -27.02 21.20 -12.16
N HIS A 3 -27.05 20.24 -11.23
CA HIS A 3 -26.43 20.41 -9.92
C HIS A 3 -24.93 20.53 -10.11
N SER A 4 -24.40 21.60 -9.55
CA SER A 4 -23.04 22.09 -9.68
C SER A 4 -21.99 21.04 -9.37
N MET A 5 -21.06 21.00 -10.31
CA MET A 5 -19.73 20.44 -10.27
C MET A 5 -18.91 21.22 -9.24
N ASP A 6 -18.74 20.66 -8.03
CA ASP A 6 -17.68 21.04 -7.09
C ASP A 6 -17.54 19.96 -6.00
N ASP A 7 -16.88 18.84 -6.32
CA ASP A 7 -16.15 18.07 -5.33
C ASP A 7 -14.73 17.99 -5.86
N THR A 8 -13.91 18.88 -5.33
CA THR A 8 -12.46 18.82 -5.46
C THR A 8 -12.02 17.59 -4.68
N GLU A 9 -12.14 16.39 -5.28
CA GLU A 9 -11.73 15.11 -4.71
C GLU A 9 -10.19 15.05 -4.67
N THR A 10 -9.61 15.85 -3.78
CA THR A 10 -8.21 15.75 -3.39
C THR A 10 -8.02 14.43 -2.64
N ASP A 11 -7.31 13.50 -3.27
CA ASP A 11 -6.43 12.56 -2.58
C ASP A 11 -7.12 11.48 -1.69
N THR A 12 -7.66 10.45 -2.35
CA THR A 12 -7.61 9.05 -1.90
C THR A 12 -7.88 8.76 -0.40
N GLU A 13 -9.11 8.89 0.08
CA GLU A 13 -9.47 8.30 1.38
C GLU A 13 -9.22 6.78 1.34
N LEU A 14 -8.24 6.31 2.12
CA LEU A 14 -7.97 4.88 2.27
C LEU A 14 -9.16 4.20 2.93
N ASN A 15 -9.68 3.14 2.32
CA ASN A 15 -10.68 2.31 2.97
C ASN A 15 -10.09 1.60 4.20
N HIS A 16 -10.98 1.15 5.10
CA HIS A 16 -10.57 0.48 6.35
C HIS A 16 -9.58 -0.68 6.12
N ARG A 17 -9.78 -1.47 5.05
CA ARG A 17 -8.89 -2.57 4.67
C ARG A 17 -7.52 -2.10 4.22
N GLU A 18 -7.48 -1.12 3.31
CA GLU A 18 -6.23 -0.53 2.82
C GLU A 18 -5.40 0.04 3.97
N ARG A 19 -6.06 0.77 4.88
CA ARG A 19 -5.44 1.31 6.08
C ARG A 19 -4.90 0.20 6.99
N ALA A 20 -5.66 -0.87 7.23
CA ALA A 20 -5.22 -2.01 8.02
C ALA A 20 -4.01 -2.72 7.39
N THR A 21 -4.01 -2.89 6.06
CA THR A 21 -2.88 -3.46 5.32
C THR A 21 -1.65 -2.58 5.44
N LEU A 22 -1.77 -1.26 5.24
CA LEU A 22 -0.65 -0.33 5.37
C LEU A 22 -0.10 -0.28 6.80
N LEU A 23 -0.96 -0.35 7.82
CA LEU A 23 -0.54 -0.46 9.22
C LEU A 23 0.22 -1.77 9.47
N ALA A 24 -0.24 -2.90 8.94
CA ALA A 24 0.47 -4.17 9.04
C ALA A 24 1.86 -4.10 8.38
N VAL A 25 1.97 -3.44 7.22
CA VAL A 25 3.27 -3.17 6.58
C VAL A 25 4.14 -2.27 7.45
N ALA A 26 3.57 -1.23 8.09
CA ALA A 26 4.29 -0.32 8.98
C ALA A 26 4.86 -1.02 10.23
N GLN A 27 4.13 -2.00 10.76
CA GLN A 27 4.54 -2.79 11.94
C GLN A 27 5.73 -3.72 11.64
N GLY A 28 6.02 -3.97 10.36
CA GLY A 28 7.01 -4.95 9.93
C GLY A 28 6.43 -6.36 9.88
N GLY A 29 7.07 -7.25 9.12
CA GLY A 29 6.59 -8.62 8.88
C GLY A 29 5.74 -8.78 7.61
N ALA A 30 5.54 -7.70 6.86
CA ALA A 30 4.98 -7.77 5.51
C ALA A 30 6.08 -8.08 4.48
N GLU A 31 5.76 -8.91 3.51
CA GLU A 31 6.58 -9.21 2.33
C GLU A 31 5.80 -8.90 1.07
N ILE A 32 6.52 -8.58 -0.01
CA ILE A 32 5.95 -8.31 -1.33
C ILE A 32 6.67 -9.17 -2.36
N SER A 33 5.95 -9.72 -3.32
CA SER A 33 6.58 -10.41 -4.46
C SER A 33 7.16 -9.38 -5.45
N CYS A 34 8.38 -9.60 -5.90
CA CYS A 34 8.96 -8.80 -6.98
C CYS A 34 8.35 -9.23 -8.32
N SER A 35 7.24 -8.61 -8.73
CA SER A 35 6.53 -8.91 -9.99
C SER A 35 5.88 -7.65 -10.57
N CYS A 36 5.36 -7.73 -11.80
CA CYS A 36 4.54 -6.69 -12.40
C CYS A 36 3.17 -6.55 -11.71
N GLU A 37 2.67 -7.65 -11.15
CA GLU A 37 1.50 -7.70 -10.28
C GLU A 37 1.96 -8.29 -8.95
N PRO A 38 2.35 -7.44 -7.98
CA PRO A 38 2.97 -7.90 -6.75
C PRO A 38 1.93 -8.30 -5.69
N ASP A 39 2.02 -9.51 -5.18
CA ASP A 39 1.23 -9.98 -4.04
C ASP A 39 1.87 -9.52 -2.71
N LEU A 40 1.04 -9.16 -1.74
CA LEU A 40 1.47 -8.92 -0.36
C LEU A 40 1.28 -10.17 0.49
N PHE A 41 2.23 -10.41 1.37
CA PHE A 41 2.18 -11.45 2.41
C PHE A 41 2.32 -10.77 3.76
N LEU A 42 1.46 -11.10 4.71
CA LEU A 42 1.50 -10.59 6.08
C LEU A 42 1.82 -11.77 7.00
N ASP A 43 2.91 -11.68 7.76
CA ASP A 43 3.36 -12.76 8.64
C ASP A 43 3.51 -14.11 7.92
N GLY A 44 3.95 -14.07 6.65
CA GLY A 44 4.12 -15.24 5.77
C GLY A 44 2.83 -15.78 5.13
N LEU A 45 1.66 -15.22 5.47
CA LEU A 45 0.38 -15.58 4.86
C LEU A 45 0.04 -14.65 3.70
N ALA A 46 -0.46 -15.21 2.59
CA ALA A 46 -0.93 -14.40 1.47
C ALA A 46 -2.06 -13.48 1.94
N CYS A 47 -1.95 -12.19 1.62
CA CYS A 47 -3.02 -11.24 1.89
C CYS A 47 -4.28 -11.72 1.14
N CYS A 48 -5.36 -11.97 1.87
CA CYS A 48 -6.61 -12.46 1.29
C CYS A 48 -7.29 -11.43 0.36
N ASP A 49 -6.75 -10.21 0.29
CA ASP A 49 -7.25 -9.13 -0.55
C ASP A 49 -6.15 -8.69 -1.54
N GLN A 50 -5.93 -9.54 -2.55
CA GLN A 50 -4.93 -9.31 -3.61
C GLN A 50 -5.23 -8.02 -4.39
N ALA A 51 -6.51 -7.69 -4.57
CA ALA A 51 -6.92 -6.44 -5.22
C ALA A 51 -6.43 -5.21 -4.44
N THR A 52 -6.55 -5.24 -3.11
CA THR A 52 -6.00 -4.21 -2.23
C THR A 52 -4.47 -4.15 -2.35
N ALA A 53 -3.78 -5.29 -2.30
CA ALA A 53 -2.32 -5.35 -2.44
C ALA A 53 -1.83 -4.72 -3.76
N HIS A 54 -2.46 -5.09 -4.87
CA HIS A 54 -2.15 -4.56 -6.19
C HIS A 54 -2.40 -3.06 -6.28
N ARG A 55 -3.53 -2.58 -5.72
CA ARG A 55 -3.86 -1.15 -5.71
C ARG A 55 -2.84 -0.35 -4.92
N LEU A 56 -2.48 -0.80 -3.72
CA LEU A 56 -1.50 -0.13 -2.85
C LEU A 56 -0.11 -0.09 -3.51
N ALA A 57 0.32 -1.19 -4.14
CA ALA A 57 1.59 -1.25 -4.85
C ALA A 57 1.61 -0.36 -6.09
N ARG A 58 0.52 -0.37 -6.88
CA ARG A 58 0.38 0.46 -8.08
C ARG A 58 0.25 1.96 -7.75
N ALA A 59 -0.39 2.28 -6.63
CA ALA A 59 -0.43 3.64 -6.08
C ALA A 59 0.92 4.08 -5.48
N GLY A 60 1.91 3.18 -5.42
CA GLY A 60 3.24 3.48 -4.89
C GLY A 60 3.23 3.73 -3.38
N LEU A 61 2.24 3.22 -2.64
CA LEU A 61 2.14 3.35 -1.18
C LEU A 61 2.99 2.30 -0.44
N VAL A 62 3.21 1.15 -1.10
CA VAL A 62 4.10 0.08 -0.64
C VAL A 62 5.14 -0.21 -1.70
N ALA A 63 6.35 -0.57 -1.27
CA ALA A 63 7.43 -0.94 -2.16
C ALA A 63 8.27 -2.09 -1.55
N PRO A 64 8.97 -2.88 -2.39
CA PRO A 64 9.99 -3.78 -1.89
C PRO A 64 11.12 -3.01 -1.22
N ALA A 65 11.54 -3.43 -0.03
CA ALA A 65 12.64 -2.83 0.71
C ALA A 65 14.00 -3.02 0.01
N VAL A 66 14.12 -4.10 -0.77
CA VAL A 66 15.32 -4.47 -1.52
C VAL A 66 14.93 -4.95 -2.91
N ALA A 67 15.79 -4.73 -3.90
CA ALA A 67 15.61 -5.32 -5.22
C ALA A 67 15.74 -6.85 -5.13
N GLY A 68 14.68 -7.57 -5.54
CA GLY A 68 14.65 -9.03 -5.62
C GLY A 68 14.58 -9.53 -7.05
N LYS A 69 14.77 -10.84 -7.22
CA LYS A 69 14.53 -11.52 -8.51
C LYS A 69 13.02 -11.57 -8.80
N PRO A 70 12.60 -11.64 -10.07
CA PRO A 70 11.20 -11.87 -10.42
C PRO A 70 10.61 -13.07 -9.66
N GLY A 71 9.47 -12.88 -8.99
CA GLY A 71 8.79 -13.89 -8.16
C GLY A 71 9.40 -14.11 -6.77
N GLN A 72 10.54 -13.48 -6.44
CA GLN A 72 11.11 -13.54 -5.09
C GLN A 72 10.27 -12.70 -4.13
N ARG A 73 10.05 -13.21 -2.91
CA ARG A 73 9.49 -12.42 -1.81
C ARG A 73 10.59 -11.67 -1.10
N VAL A 74 10.34 -10.39 -0.88
CA VAL A 74 11.24 -9.50 -0.14
C VAL A 74 10.43 -8.71 0.88
N PRO A 75 11.04 -8.21 1.97
CA PRO A 75 10.34 -7.37 2.91
C PRO A 75 9.66 -6.19 2.21
N ALA A 76 8.39 -5.95 2.54
CA ALA A 76 7.63 -4.79 2.08
C ALA A 76 7.81 -3.64 3.06
N VAL A 77 7.94 -2.43 2.53
CA VAL A 77 8.02 -1.20 3.32
C VAL A 77 7.03 -0.17 2.80
N LEU A 78 6.57 0.70 3.71
CA LEU A 78 5.84 1.89 3.32
C LEU A 78 6.79 2.87 2.64
N THR A 79 6.36 3.36 1.48
CA THR A 79 6.97 4.53 0.85
C THR A 79 6.59 5.80 1.62
N GLU A 80 7.20 6.92 1.28
CA GLU A 80 6.82 8.20 1.86
C GLU A 80 5.35 8.54 1.61
N ALA A 81 4.85 8.26 0.40
CA ALA A 81 3.43 8.42 0.05
C ALA A 81 2.53 7.52 0.92
N GLY A 82 2.93 6.26 1.16
CA GLY A 82 2.19 5.35 2.05
C GLY A 82 2.12 5.83 3.50
N ARG A 83 3.21 6.43 4.00
CA ARG A 83 3.25 7.03 5.35
C ARG A 83 2.38 8.27 5.43
N ALA A 84 2.45 9.15 4.42
CA ALA A 84 1.61 10.34 4.33
C ALA A 84 0.12 9.98 4.28
N ALA A 85 -0.26 8.97 3.48
CA ALA A 85 -1.63 8.48 3.38
C ALA A 85 -2.16 7.92 4.71
N LEU A 86 -1.30 7.33 5.55
CA LEU A 86 -1.66 6.92 6.90
C LEU A 86 -1.73 8.07 7.92
N GLY A 87 -1.29 9.27 7.56
CA GLY A 87 -1.08 10.37 8.50
C GLY A 87 0.09 10.13 9.45
N LEU A 88 1.03 9.23 9.10
CA LEU A 88 2.23 8.92 9.87
C LEU A 88 3.39 9.88 9.58
N VAL A 89 3.17 10.92 8.77
CA VAL A 89 4.17 11.96 8.59
C VAL A 89 4.39 12.61 9.95
N THR A 90 5.56 12.34 10.56
CA THR A 90 5.96 13.09 11.74
C THR A 90 6.15 14.52 11.30
N ALA A 91 5.37 15.46 11.85
CA ALA A 91 5.76 16.85 11.81
C ALA A 91 7.14 16.94 12.50
N ALA A 92 8.12 17.48 11.79
CA ALA A 92 9.43 17.84 12.34
C ALA A 92 9.34 19.17 13.08
#